data_AF-A0A1Z4RBG9-F1
#
_entry.id   AF-A0A1Z4RBG9-F1
#
_cell.length_a   1.000
_cell.length_b   1.000
_cell.length_c   1.000
_cell.angle_alpha   90.00
_cell.angle_beta   90.00
_cell.angle_gamma   90.00
#
_symmetry.space_group_name_H-M   'P 1'
#
loop_
_entity.id
_entity.type
_entity.pdbx_description
1 polymer ?
#
loop_
_entity_poly.entity_id
_entity_poly.type
_entity_poly.pdbx_seq_one_letter_code
_entity_poly.pdbx_strand_id
1 'polypeptide(L)'
;MTIADRDRGDFENQAKGKLFFLVKFMTMIAVFLPLLLWLMKGDAPALVMGMCLFLITVLVIFLLKFQYSQESSTQLCVSQVQDRGENSLKYNHFTQSNIENFALSHFENNADNHKNTESGLNRNLLDQILSLSSLTDSYPETNSISLILADLENAQLAGANLNNIYLSGSKLNGANLSFAQLENANLSGANLQKINLSFANLSKANVSSVNLKEANLSKANLNAVNLSKANLAHAILLEVNLDNANLTDANLFGAELNHASLKGAYLWNTNLDNSQLDHSDFRNAYMNSTKLNQASLQEAILQSAKLTEAKFKNANLRNANLSNAQLEAANLMNANLEGANLEGANLEGANLEGANLDRAKLKFVKINQATKLDRKWLVVWQILNGKYEGKDLTSVNFEYANLEDADLRGFDLTNAKLNHANVLNTWLGWNAGISEEMKIDLKKRGAVFEE
;
A
#
# COMPACT_ATOMS: atom_id res chain seq x y z
N MET A 1 -1.94 15.24 -21.80
CA MET A 1 -3.17 14.89 -22.57
C MET A 1 -4.13 14.17 -21.63
N THR A 2 -5.43 14.42 -21.76
CA THR A 2 -6.51 14.00 -20.86
C THR A 2 -6.82 12.50 -20.94
N ILE A 3 -7.34 11.93 -19.84
CA ILE A 3 -7.54 10.49 -19.58
C ILE A 3 -8.47 9.80 -20.60
N ALA A 4 -9.34 10.55 -21.29
CA ALA A 4 -10.32 9.99 -22.23
C ALA A 4 -9.72 9.45 -23.56
N ASP A 5 -8.49 9.81 -23.92
CA ASP A 5 -7.92 9.45 -25.24
C ASP A 5 -7.13 8.12 -25.25
N ARG A 6 -7.05 7.40 -24.12
CA ARG A 6 -6.15 6.25 -23.94
C ARG A 6 -6.67 4.90 -24.49
N ASP A 7 -7.94 4.82 -24.90
CA ASP A 7 -8.62 3.56 -25.27
C ASP A 7 -8.58 3.19 -26.77
N ARG A 8 -7.86 3.92 -27.63
CA ARG A 8 -7.74 3.56 -29.05
C ARG A 8 -6.36 3.02 -29.37
N GLY A 9 -6.26 1.81 -29.93
CA GLY A 9 -5.00 1.19 -30.38
C GLY A 9 -4.19 2.05 -31.36
N ASP A 10 -4.83 2.95 -32.10
CA ASP A 10 -4.16 3.92 -32.98
C ASP A 10 -3.46 5.07 -32.22
N PHE A 11 -3.82 5.29 -30.94
CA PHE A 11 -3.27 6.35 -30.10
C PHE A 11 -1.82 6.07 -29.72
N GLU A 12 -1.49 4.81 -29.41
CA GLU A 12 -0.13 4.43 -29.02
C GLU A 12 0.86 4.67 -30.17
N ASN A 13 0.46 4.31 -31.40
CA ASN A 13 1.27 4.53 -32.60
C ASN A 13 1.37 6.01 -32.99
N GLN A 14 0.29 6.79 -32.86
CA GLN A 14 0.34 8.25 -33.10
C GLN A 14 1.13 9.01 -32.04
N ALA A 15 1.01 8.64 -30.77
CA ALA A 15 1.78 9.24 -29.67
C ALA A 15 3.27 8.89 -29.79
N LYS A 16 3.61 7.63 -30.12
CA LYS A 16 4.98 7.20 -30.44
C LYS A 16 5.53 7.95 -31.65
N GLY A 17 4.74 8.12 -32.71
CA GLY A 17 5.13 8.91 -33.89
C GLY A 17 5.41 10.39 -33.57
N LYS A 18 4.56 11.04 -32.77
CA LYS A 18 4.75 12.43 -32.33
C LYS A 18 5.94 12.59 -31.39
N LEU A 19 6.16 11.66 -30.46
CA LEU A 19 7.32 11.66 -29.57
C LEU A 19 8.62 11.47 -30.37
N PHE A 20 8.63 10.53 -31.32
CA PHE A 20 9.78 10.28 -32.17
C PHE A 20 10.09 11.48 -33.08
N PHE A 21 9.06 12.15 -33.59
CA PHE A 21 9.20 13.40 -34.33
C PHE A 21 9.77 14.53 -33.47
N LEU A 22 9.26 14.70 -32.23
CA LEU A 22 9.74 15.71 -31.29
C LEU A 22 11.21 15.46 -30.90
N VAL A 23 11.58 14.22 -30.61
CA VAL A 23 12.96 13.83 -30.28
C VAL A 23 13.88 14.07 -31.47
N LYS A 24 13.47 13.68 -32.70
CA LYS A 24 14.24 14.00 -33.93
C LYS A 24 14.44 15.50 -34.10
N PHE A 25 13.39 16.30 -33.90
CA PHE A 25 13.47 17.75 -34.03
C PHE A 25 14.42 18.38 -32.99
N MET A 26 14.34 17.95 -31.72
CA MET A 26 15.25 18.43 -30.67
C MET A 26 16.70 18.00 -30.93
N THR A 27 16.94 16.79 -31.45
CA THR A 27 18.29 16.34 -31.80
C THR A 27 18.88 17.11 -32.98
N MET A 28 18.05 17.48 -33.96
CA MET A 28 18.50 18.31 -35.07
C MET A 28 18.91 19.71 -34.58
N ILE A 29 18.14 20.32 -33.68
CA ILE A 29 18.49 21.60 -33.05
C ILE A 29 19.78 21.48 -32.22
N ALA A 30 19.93 20.42 -31.43
CA ALA A 30 21.10 20.19 -30.59
C ALA A 30 22.40 19.97 -31.40
N VAL A 31 22.31 19.50 -32.65
CA VAL A 31 23.46 19.34 -33.56
C VAL A 31 23.73 20.60 -34.36
N PHE A 32 22.69 21.23 -34.92
CA PHE A 32 22.86 22.37 -35.82
C PHE A 32 23.17 23.68 -35.08
N LEU A 33 22.60 23.90 -33.89
CA LEU A 33 22.79 25.15 -33.16
C LEU A 33 24.25 25.36 -32.70
N PRO A 34 24.98 24.36 -32.16
CA PRO A 34 26.39 24.51 -31.81
C PRO A 34 27.30 24.62 -33.04
N LEU A 35 26.98 23.91 -34.14
CA LEU A 35 27.73 23.98 -35.39
C LEU A 35 27.64 25.38 -36.04
N LEU A 36 26.43 25.97 -36.01
CA LEU A 36 26.17 27.33 -36.47
C LEU A 36 26.91 28.36 -35.59
N LEU A 37 26.86 28.19 -34.27
CA LEU A 37 27.55 29.07 -33.32
C LEU A 37 29.09 28.97 -33.44
N TRP A 38 29.62 27.79 -33.74
CA TRP A 38 31.06 27.58 -33.99
C TRP A 38 31.52 28.26 -35.30
N LEU A 39 30.74 28.11 -36.38
CA LEU A 39 31.01 28.80 -37.66
C LEU A 39 30.97 30.33 -37.54
N MET A 40 30.19 30.88 -36.60
CA MET A 40 30.07 32.33 -36.40
C MET A 40 31.13 32.93 -35.47
N LYS A 41 31.70 32.18 -34.51
CA LYS A 41 32.58 32.75 -33.46
C LYS A 41 33.92 32.05 -33.24
N GLY A 42 34.14 30.84 -33.75
CA GLY A 42 35.45 30.15 -33.68
C GLY A 42 35.93 29.76 -32.27
N ASP A 43 35.08 29.83 -31.24
CA ASP A 43 35.46 29.55 -29.85
C ASP A 43 35.37 28.05 -29.49
N ALA A 44 36.51 27.47 -29.12
CA ALA A 44 36.66 26.05 -28.75
C ALA A 44 35.76 25.55 -27.59
N PRO A 45 35.43 26.33 -26.55
CA PRO A 45 34.56 25.87 -25.45
C PRO A 45 33.13 25.55 -25.89
N ALA A 46 32.61 26.25 -26.90
CA ALA A 46 31.27 26.01 -27.43
C ALA A 46 31.18 24.67 -28.18
N LEU A 47 32.30 24.25 -28.81
CA LEU A 47 32.39 22.97 -29.48
C LEU A 47 32.41 21.80 -28.49
N VAL A 48 33.11 21.95 -27.36
CA VAL A 48 33.11 20.96 -26.27
C VAL A 48 31.72 20.82 -25.65
N MET A 49 31.04 21.94 -25.37
CA MET A 49 29.69 21.93 -24.83
C MET A 49 28.67 21.32 -25.83
N GLY A 50 28.82 21.61 -27.12
CA GLY A 50 28.04 20.99 -28.19
C GLY A 50 28.27 19.48 -28.31
N MET A 51 29.53 19.02 -28.20
CA MET A 51 29.84 17.59 -28.18
C MET A 51 29.29 16.87 -26.95
N CYS A 52 29.28 17.51 -25.77
CA CYS A 52 28.66 16.95 -24.58
C CYS A 52 27.14 16.81 -24.73
N LEU A 53 26.46 17.82 -25.29
CA LEU A 53 25.02 17.74 -25.57
C LEU A 53 24.70 16.70 -26.64
N PHE A 54 25.56 16.53 -27.64
CA PHE A 54 25.46 15.46 -28.62
C PHE A 54 25.63 14.08 -27.97
N LEU A 55 26.61 13.89 -27.09
CA LEU A 55 26.81 12.64 -26.37
C LEU A 55 25.65 12.32 -25.43
N ILE A 56 25.09 13.32 -24.75
CA ILE A 56 23.91 13.14 -23.89
C ILE A 56 22.68 12.77 -24.73
N THR A 57 22.48 13.41 -25.88
CA THR A 57 21.35 13.07 -26.77
C THR A 57 21.53 11.70 -27.40
N VAL A 58 22.74 11.31 -27.80
CA VAL A 58 23.06 9.93 -28.23
C VAL A 58 22.84 8.93 -27.10
N LEU A 59 23.21 9.25 -25.86
CA LEU A 59 22.96 8.40 -24.69
C LEU A 59 21.47 8.25 -24.40
N VAL A 60 20.70 9.34 -24.48
CA VAL A 60 19.24 9.30 -24.31
C VAL A 60 18.58 8.53 -25.44
N ILE A 61 19.04 8.68 -26.70
CA ILE A 61 18.58 7.85 -27.81
C ILE A 61 18.97 6.39 -27.58
N PHE A 62 20.17 6.11 -27.06
CA PHE A 62 20.62 4.75 -26.75
C PHE A 62 19.78 4.13 -25.62
N LEU A 63 19.45 4.90 -24.58
CA LEU A 63 18.57 4.47 -23.50
C LEU A 63 17.12 4.28 -23.98
N LEU A 64 16.61 5.17 -24.84
CA LEU A 64 15.31 5.00 -25.47
C LEU A 64 15.32 3.83 -26.46
N LYS A 65 16.40 3.59 -27.20
CA LYS A 65 16.60 2.40 -28.04
C LYS A 65 16.81 1.15 -27.20
N PHE A 66 17.36 1.23 -26.00
CA PHE A 66 17.55 0.11 -25.08
C PHE A 66 16.22 -0.24 -24.42
N GLN A 67 15.41 0.75 -24.05
CA GLN A 67 14.04 0.58 -23.55
C GLN A 67 13.11 0.10 -24.69
N TYR A 68 13.26 0.63 -25.90
CA TYR A 68 12.62 0.13 -27.12
C TYR A 68 13.18 -1.23 -27.54
N SER A 69 14.44 -1.56 -27.24
CA SER A 69 15.02 -2.88 -27.45
C SER A 69 14.59 -3.83 -26.35
N GLN A 70 14.12 -3.38 -25.19
CA GLN A 70 13.45 -4.23 -24.20
C GLN A 70 11.99 -4.50 -24.64
N GLU A 71 11.27 -3.49 -25.15
CA GLU A 71 9.93 -3.64 -25.77
C GLU A 71 9.95 -4.36 -27.13
N SER A 72 11.05 -4.22 -27.88
CA SER A 72 11.28 -4.94 -29.13
C SER A 72 12.00 -6.24 -28.89
N SER A 73 12.64 -6.49 -27.74
CA SER A 73 13.06 -7.84 -27.35
C SER A 73 11.88 -8.65 -26.88
N THR A 74 10.83 -8.04 -26.32
CA THR A 74 9.56 -8.74 -26.09
C THR A 74 8.80 -9.02 -27.40
N GLN A 75 8.99 -8.24 -28.47
CA GLN A 75 8.47 -8.57 -29.83
C GLN A 75 9.43 -9.39 -30.72
N LEU A 76 10.76 -9.29 -30.55
CA LEU A 76 11.75 -10.13 -31.25
C LEU A 76 11.86 -11.52 -30.62
N CYS A 77 11.60 -11.68 -29.32
CA CYS A 77 11.48 -13.00 -28.72
C CYS A 77 10.30 -13.77 -29.34
N VAL A 78 9.26 -13.08 -29.84
CA VAL A 78 8.12 -13.69 -30.53
C VAL A 78 8.40 -13.99 -32.02
N SER A 79 9.29 -13.23 -32.69
CA SER A 79 9.56 -13.42 -34.13
C SER A 79 10.89 -14.13 -34.47
N GLN A 80 11.87 -14.20 -33.56
CA GLN A 80 13.14 -14.90 -33.79
C GLN A 80 13.19 -16.32 -33.20
N VAL A 81 12.21 -16.74 -32.40
CA VAL A 81 12.07 -18.14 -31.94
C VAL A 81 11.47 -19.04 -33.04
N GLN A 82 10.91 -18.46 -34.11
CA GLN A 82 10.33 -19.22 -35.22
C GLN A 82 11.33 -19.59 -36.32
N ASP A 83 12.56 -19.05 -36.33
CA ASP A 83 13.45 -19.19 -37.51
C ASP A 83 14.94 -19.47 -37.23
N ARG A 84 15.37 -19.65 -35.98
CA ARG A 84 16.71 -20.20 -35.69
C ARG A 84 16.68 -21.19 -34.54
N GLY A 85 17.04 -22.43 -34.87
CA GLY A 85 17.23 -23.51 -33.92
C GLY A 85 18.35 -23.23 -32.93
N GLU A 86 18.20 -23.90 -31.78
CA GLU A 86 19.20 -24.18 -30.75
C GLU A 86 19.52 -23.07 -29.73
N ASN A 87 19.04 -23.33 -28.50
CA ASN A 87 19.50 -22.84 -27.20
C ASN A 87 19.10 -21.41 -26.76
N SER A 88 17.85 -21.26 -26.30
CA SER A 88 17.49 -20.40 -25.15
C SER A 88 16.11 -20.77 -24.59
N LEU A 89 15.97 -20.67 -23.27
CA LEU A 89 14.81 -20.99 -22.38
C LEU A 89 13.45 -21.23 -23.09
N LYS A 90 13.05 -22.51 -23.21
CA LYS A 90 11.74 -22.91 -23.73
C LYS A 90 10.66 -22.76 -22.66
N TYR A 91 9.93 -21.64 -22.68
CA TYR A 91 8.64 -21.56 -22.00
C TYR A 91 7.55 -22.12 -22.93
N ASN A 92 6.65 -22.94 -22.39
CA ASN A 92 5.45 -23.35 -23.11
C ASN A 92 4.48 -22.15 -23.19
N HIS A 93 4.51 -21.42 -24.31
CA HIS A 93 3.67 -20.26 -24.55
C HIS A 93 2.29 -20.67 -25.09
N PHE A 94 1.25 -20.52 -24.29
CA PHE A 94 -0.13 -20.65 -24.75
C PHE A 94 -0.68 -19.26 -25.09
N THR A 95 -0.88 -18.99 -26.39
CA THR A 95 -1.59 -17.81 -26.88
C THR A 95 -3.10 -18.08 -26.91
N GLN A 96 -3.93 -17.03 -26.99
CA GLN A 96 -5.39 -17.16 -27.15
C GLN A 96 -5.77 -18.11 -28.31
N SER A 97 -5.07 -18.01 -29.45
CA SER A 97 -5.26 -18.90 -30.60
C SER A 97 -4.93 -20.36 -30.27
N ASN A 98 -3.90 -20.64 -29.48
CA ASN A 98 -3.55 -22.00 -29.06
C ASN A 98 -4.58 -22.58 -28.07
N ILE A 99 -5.16 -21.75 -27.20
CA ILE A 99 -6.20 -22.18 -26.24
C ILE A 99 -7.52 -22.46 -26.98
N GLU A 100 -7.92 -21.58 -27.90
CA GLU A 100 -9.12 -21.75 -28.72
C GLU A 100 -8.98 -22.95 -29.67
N ASN A 101 -7.83 -23.14 -30.33
CA ASN A 101 -7.59 -24.29 -31.20
C ASN A 101 -7.50 -25.63 -30.42
N PHE A 102 -6.98 -25.61 -29.19
CA PHE A 102 -7.00 -26.78 -28.31
C PHE A 102 -8.44 -27.12 -27.88
N ALA A 103 -9.22 -26.11 -27.48
CA ALA A 103 -10.64 -26.26 -27.16
C ALA A 103 -11.49 -26.68 -28.36
N LEU A 104 -11.15 -26.28 -29.60
CA LEU A 104 -11.86 -26.73 -30.79
C LEU A 104 -11.47 -28.15 -31.19
N SER A 105 -10.19 -28.51 -31.17
CA SER A 105 -9.69 -29.82 -31.61
C SER A 105 -10.05 -31.00 -30.70
N HIS A 106 -10.30 -30.77 -29.40
CA HIS A 106 -10.68 -31.83 -28.46
C HIS A 106 -12.18 -31.95 -28.20
N PHE A 107 -12.99 -30.98 -28.64
CA PHE A 107 -14.45 -30.96 -28.39
C PHE A 107 -15.32 -31.24 -29.63
N GLU A 108 -14.73 -31.56 -30.78
CA GLU A 108 -15.47 -32.05 -31.96
C GLU A 108 -16.15 -33.43 -31.77
N ASN A 109 -16.01 -34.09 -30.61
CA ASN A 109 -16.58 -35.42 -30.37
C ASN A 109 -17.69 -35.50 -29.30
N ASN A 110 -18.17 -34.38 -28.74
CA ASN A 110 -19.33 -34.40 -27.83
C ASN A 110 -20.43 -33.45 -28.30
N ALA A 111 -21.03 -33.78 -29.45
CA ALA A 111 -22.35 -33.32 -29.79
C ALA A 111 -23.37 -34.10 -28.95
N ASP A 112 -23.68 -33.60 -27.74
CA ASP A 112 -25.06 -33.60 -27.22
C ASP A 112 -25.15 -32.89 -25.85
N ASN A 113 -26.09 -31.94 -25.79
CA ASN A 113 -26.75 -31.40 -24.59
C ASN A 113 -25.91 -30.69 -23.52
N HIS A 114 -25.78 -29.36 -23.63
CA HIS A 114 -26.55 -28.43 -22.77
C HIS A 114 -26.27 -26.96 -23.16
N LYS A 115 -27.35 -26.20 -23.34
CA LYS A 115 -27.36 -24.73 -23.36
C LYS A 115 -26.93 -24.21 -21.98
N ASN A 116 -25.66 -23.86 -21.85
CA ASN A 116 -25.12 -22.82 -20.97
C ASN A 116 -23.68 -22.61 -21.42
N THR A 117 -23.49 -21.70 -22.36
CA THR A 117 -22.18 -21.31 -22.89
C THR A 117 -21.45 -20.48 -21.83
N GLU A 118 -20.76 -21.14 -20.90
CA GLU A 118 -19.66 -20.51 -20.15
C GLU A 118 -18.50 -20.34 -21.13
N SER A 119 -18.37 -19.15 -21.71
CA SER A 119 -17.39 -18.82 -22.76
C SER A 119 -15.98 -18.55 -22.21
N GLY A 120 -15.55 -19.25 -21.16
CA GLY A 120 -14.28 -19.01 -20.47
C GLY A 120 -13.52 -20.30 -20.18
N LEU A 121 -12.18 -20.20 -20.06
CA LEU A 121 -11.33 -21.31 -19.62
C LEU A 121 -11.83 -21.84 -18.26
N ASN A 122 -12.12 -23.13 -18.16
CA ASN A 122 -12.53 -23.77 -16.90
C ASN A 122 -11.41 -24.63 -16.32
N ARG A 123 -11.52 -24.97 -15.03
CA ARG A 123 -10.51 -25.73 -14.30
C ARG A 123 -10.16 -27.06 -14.96
N ASN A 124 -11.15 -27.83 -15.45
CA ASN A 124 -10.89 -29.14 -16.06
C ASN A 124 -10.04 -29.02 -17.33
N LEU A 125 -10.32 -28.01 -18.17
CA LEU A 125 -9.53 -27.72 -19.36
C LEU A 125 -8.11 -27.26 -18.99
N LEU A 126 -7.98 -26.44 -17.94
CA LEU A 126 -6.69 -26.04 -17.44
C LEU A 126 -5.91 -27.25 -16.89
N ASP A 127 -6.52 -28.08 -16.05
CA ASP A 127 -5.91 -29.30 -15.48
C ASP A 127 -5.44 -30.25 -16.60
N GLN A 128 -6.18 -30.35 -17.72
CA GLN A 128 -5.73 -31.07 -18.91
C GLN A 128 -4.47 -30.44 -19.54
N ILE A 129 -4.46 -29.12 -19.72
CA ILE A 129 -3.28 -28.37 -20.21
C ILE A 129 -2.07 -28.54 -19.27
N LEU A 130 -2.30 -28.43 -17.95
CA LEU A 130 -1.29 -28.65 -16.91
C LEU A 130 -0.72 -30.08 -16.99
N SER A 131 -1.59 -31.09 -17.11
CA SER A 131 -1.18 -32.50 -17.20
C SER A 131 -0.38 -32.81 -18.48
N LEU A 132 -0.72 -32.19 -19.61
CA LEU A 132 0.00 -32.36 -20.87
C LEU A 132 1.40 -31.73 -20.82
N SER A 133 1.55 -30.59 -20.13
CA SER A 133 2.87 -29.97 -19.91
C SER A 133 3.78 -30.78 -18.98
N SER A 134 3.22 -31.65 -18.13
CA SER A 134 3.99 -32.54 -17.26
C SER A 134 4.59 -33.75 -17.99
N LEU A 135 4.14 -34.04 -19.22
CA LEU A 135 4.60 -35.17 -20.05
C LEU A 135 5.82 -34.81 -20.94
N THR A 136 6.27 -33.56 -20.95
CA THR A 136 7.51 -33.18 -21.64
C THR A 136 8.71 -33.38 -20.70
N ASP A 137 9.25 -34.60 -20.66
CA ASP A 137 10.37 -35.10 -19.83
C ASP A 137 11.75 -34.39 -20.01
N SER A 138 11.78 -33.16 -20.53
CA SER A 138 13.04 -32.54 -20.92
C SER A 138 13.77 -31.83 -19.78
N TYR A 139 13.09 -31.19 -18.82
CA TYR A 139 13.72 -30.45 -17.72
C TYR A 139 12.73 -30.24 -16.55
N PRO A 140 12.90 -30.93 -15.40
CA PRO A 140 11.96 -30.85 -14.27
C PRO A 140 11.98 -29.52 -13.51
N GLU A 141 12.92 -28.61 -13.77
CA GLU A 141 13.05 -27.32 -13.07
C GLU A 141 12.34 -26.14 -13.77
N THR A 142 11.83 -26.31 -15.00
CA THR A 142 11.32 -25.19 -15.83
C THR A 142 9.88 -25.34 -16.29
N ASN A 143 9.07 -26.20 -15.66
CA ASN A 143 7.66 -26.40 -16.02
C ASN A 143 6.74 -25.25 -15.56
N SER A 144 7.22 -24.01 -15.67
CA SER A 144 6.41 -22.82 -15.47
C SER A 144 5.62 -22.53 -16.74
N ILE A 145 4.33 -22.82 -16.70
CA ILE A 145 3.39 -22.57 -17.79
C ILE A 145 3.24 -21.06 -17.97
N SER A 146 3.29 -20.62 -19.23
CA SER A 146 3.21 -19.21 -19.59
C SER A 146 1.88 -18.92 -20.26
N LEU A 147 1.06 -18.14 -19.55
CA LEU A 147 -0.22 -17.56 -19.96
C LEU A 147 -0.09 -16.02 -20.04
N ILE A 148 1.10 -15.53 -20.40
CA ILE A 148 1.38 -14.10 -20.57
C ILE A 148 0.43 -13.53 -21.62
N LEU A 149 -0.19 -12.38 -21.31
CA LEU A 149 -1.17 -11.70 -22.15
C LEU A 149 -2.41 -12.54 -22.54
N ALA A 150 -2.63 -13.69 -21.89
CA ALA A 150 -3.79 -14.52 -22.17
C ALA A 150 -5.11 -13.81 -21.79
N ASP A 151 -6.16 -14.07 -22.56
CA ASP A 151 -7.51 -13.66 -22.22
C ASP A 151 -8.19 -14.77 -21.39
N LEU A 152 -8.38 -14.49 -20.11
CA LEU A 152 -8.94 -15.38 -19.10
C LEU A 152 -10.09 -14.67 -18.36
N GLU A 153 -10.76 -13.73 -19.04
CA GLU A 153 -11.90 -13.03 -18.47
C GLU A 153 -13.00 -14.01 -18.07
N ASN A 154 -13.54 -13.85 -16.85
CA ASN A 154 -14.57 -14.70 -16.27
C ASN A 154 -14.21 -16.20 -16.19
N ALA A 155 -12.93 -16.56 -16.33
CA ALA A 155 -12.46 -17.94 -16.23
C ALA A 155 -12.84 -18.56 -14.86
N GLN A 156 -13.25 -19.83 -14.87
CA GLN A 156 -13.67 -20.56 -13.67
C GLN A 156 -12.54 -21.50 -13.21
N LEU A 157 -11.61 -20.95 -12.42
CA LEU A 157 -10.35 -21.57 -12.02
C LEU A 157 -10.24 -21.78 -10.50
N ALA A 158 -11.38 -21.93 -9.82
CA ALA A 158 -11.41 -22.10 -8.38
C ALA A 158 -10.65 -23.36 -7.94
N GLY A 159 -9.72 -23.20 -7.00
CA GLY A 159 -8.87 -24.28 -6.49
C GLY A 159 -7.81 -24.79 -7.47
N ALA A 160 -7.59 -24.11 -8.60
CA ALA A 160 -6.55 -24.49 -9.55
C ALA A 160 -5.15 -24.37 -8.92
N ASN A 161 -4.23 -25.24 -9.33
CA ASN A 161 -2.82 -25.14 -8.96
C ASN A 161 -2.06 -24.38 -10.06
N LEU A 162 -1.72 -23.14 -9.76
CA LEU A 162 -1.06 -22.16 -10.63
C LEU A 162 0.22 -21.64 -9.99
N ASN A 163 0.86 -22.43 -9.12
CA ASN A 163 2.13 -22.08 -8.52
C ASN A 163 3.20 -21.86 -9.61
N ASN A 164 4.02 -20.82 -9.45
CA ASN A 164 5.08 -20.45 -10.39
C ASN A 164 4.62 -20.14 -11.83
N ILE A 165 3.32 -19.88 -12.06
CA ILE A 165 2.79 -19.56 -13.39
C ILE A 165 3.19 -18.14 -13.82
N TYR A 166 3.34 -17.93 -15.12
CA TYR A 166 3.50 -16.60 -15.71
C TYR A 166 2.19 -16.11 -16.34
N LEU A 167 1.57 -15.13 -15.72
CA LEU A 167 0.31 -14.48 -16.10
C LEU A 167 0.50 -12.97 -16.36
N SER A 168 1.73 -12.51 -16.55
CA SER A 168 2.02 -11.08 -16.75
C SER A 168 1.18 -10.49 -17.89
N GLY A 169 0.54 -9.35 -17.63
CA GLY A 169 -0.31 -8.65 -18.59
C GLY A 169 -1.58 -9.39 -19.05
N SER A 170 -1.91 -10.56 -18.48
CA SER A 170 -3.14 -11.29 -18.82
C SER A 170 -4.39 -10.52 -18.39
N LYS A 171 -5.53 -10.84 -19.01
CA LYS A 171 -6.85 -10.33 -18.61
C LYS A 171 -7.57 -11.41 -17.80
N LEU A 172 -7.86 -11.11 -16.54
CA LEU A 172 -8.52 -12.00 -15.57
C LEU A 172 -9.74 -11.29 -14.95
N ASN A 173 -10.31 -10.31 -15.65
CA ASN A 173 -11.44 -9.53 -15.15
C ASN A 173 -12.61 -10.46 -14.82
N GLY A 174 -13.14 -10.35 -13.60
CA GLY A 174 -14.26 -11.17 -13.14
C GLY A 174 -13.97 -12.68 -13.01
N ALA A 175 -12.73 -13.13 -13.22
CA ALA A 175 -12.38 -14.54 -13.10
C ALA A 175 -12.55 -15.03 -11.65
N ASN A 176 -12.85 -16.32 -11.50
CA ASN A 176 -12.95 -16.97 -10.20
C ASN A 176 -11.73 -17.85 -9.95
N LEU A 177 -10.81 -17.35 -9.13
CA LEU A 177 -9.61 -18.05 -8.65
C LEU A 177 -9.67 -18.27 -7.12
N SER A 178 -10.88 -18.33 -6.56
CA SER A 178 -11.05 -18.63 -5.13
C SER A 178 -10.37 -19.97 -4.78
N PHE A 179 -9.73 -20.06 -3.61
CA PHE A 179 -8.96 -21.23 -3.16
C PHE A 179 -7.78 -21.66 -4.06
N ALA A 180 -7.46 -20.92 -5.13
CA ALA A 180 -6.36 -21.27 -6.02
C ALA A 180 -4.99 -21.17 -5.33
N GLN A 181 -4.03 -21.98 -5.80
CA GLN A 181 -2.63 -21.90 -5.39
C GLN A 181 -1.87 -21.10 -6.45
N LEU A 182 -1.24 -19.99 -6.04
CA LEU A 182 -0.52 -19.02 -6.87
C LEU A 182 0.81 -18.62 -6.19
N GLU A 183 1.38 -19.51 -5.38
CA GLU A 183 2.67 -19.24 -4.72
C GLU A 183 3.75 -18.98 -5.79
N ASN A 184 4.52 -17.92 -5.61
CA ASN A 184 5.54 -17.43 -6.56
C ASN A 184 5.02 -17.14 -7.99
N ALA A 185 3.71 -17.06 -8.21
CA ALA A 185 3.17 -16.70 -9.52
C ALA A 185 3.56 -15.27 -9.91
N ASN A 186 3.67 -15.02 -11.22
CA ASN A 186 3.92 -13.68 -11.75
C ASN A 186 2.69 -13.17 -12.51
N LEU A 187 1.93 -12.28 -11.88
CA LEU A 187 0.75 -11.61 -12.42
C LEU A 187 1.00 -10.12 -12.69
N SER A 188 2.27 -9.71 -12.84
CA SER A 188 2.61 -8.29 -12.97
C SER A 188 1.89 -7.64 -14.15
N GLY A 189 1.33 -6.45 -13.92
CA GLY A 189 0.61 -5.68 -14.94
C GLY A 189 -0.67 -6.31 -15.49
N ALA A 190 -1.11 -7.45 -14.94
CA ALA A 190 -2.35 -8.09 -15.37
C ALA A 190 -3.60 -7.28 -14.93
N ASN A 191 -4.72 -7.50 -15.62
CA ASN A 191 -5.99 -6.87 -15.28
C ASN A 191 -6.87 -7.87 -14.52
N LEU A 192 -7.01 -7.68 -13.21
CA LEU A 192 -7.72 -8.54 -12.27
C LEU A 192 -8.91 -7.80 -11.66
N GLN A 193 -9.52 -6.87 -12.39
CA GLN A 193 -10.65 -6.10 -11.88
C GLN A 193 -11.80 -7.05 -11.53
N LYS A 194 -12.40 -6.88 -10.34
CA LYS A 194 -13.49 -7.73 -9.84
C LYS A 194 -13.18 -9.23 -9.78
N ILE A 195 -11.90 -9.63 -9.81
CA ILE A 195 -11.52 -11.04 -9.66
C ILE A 195 -11.96 -11.55 -8.28
N ASN A 196 -12.33 -12.83 -8.19
CA ASN A 196 -12.46 -13.51 -6.91
C ASN A 196 -11.20 -14.32 -6.61
N LEU A 197 -10.41 -13.88 -5.64
CA LEU A 197 -9.23 -14.53 -5.07
C LEU A 197 -9.44 -14.89 -3.59
N SER A 198 -10.69 -14.97 -3.12
CA SER A 198 -10.96 -15.31 -1.71
C SER A 198 -10.32 -16.65 -1.35
N PHE A 199 -9.68 -16.75 -0.19
CA PHE A 199 -8.96 -17.94 0.29
C PHE A 199 -7.80 -18.42 -0.61
N ALA A 200 -7.42 -17.69 -1.67
CA ALA A 200 -6.32 -18.07 -2.53
C ALA A 200 -4.97 -17.88 -1.82
N ASN A 201 -3.96 -18.65 -2.23
CA ASN A 201 -2.60 -18.51 -1.73
C ASN A 201 -1.72 -17.85 -2.80
N LEU A 202 -1.41 -16.57 -2.62
CA LEU A 202 -0.54 -15.76 -3.47
C LEU A 202 0.78 -15.40 -2.76
N SER A 203 1.21 -16.21 -1.80
CA SER A 203 2.43 -15.93 -1.05
C SER A 203 3.62 -15.76 -1.99
N LYS A 204 4.43 -14.72 -1.76
CA LYS A 204 5.60 -14.36 -2.57
C LYS A 204 5.32 -14.09 -4.06
N ALA A 205 4.06 -14.03 -4.48
CA ALA A 205 3.72 -13.75 -5.88
C ALA A 205 4.13 -12.32 -6.26
N ASN A 206 4.46 -12.13 -7.53
CA ASN A 206 4.62 -10.79 -8.10
C ASN A 206 3.31 -10.33 -8.71
N VAL A 207 2.62 -9.42 -8.02
CA VAL A 207 1.34 -8.84 -8.42
C VAL A 207 1.49 -7.31 -8.54
N SER A 208 2.68 -6.85 -8.92
CA SER A 208 2.99 -5.43 -9.04
C SER A 208 2.30 -4.78 -10.24
N SER A 209 1.94 -3.51 -10.11
CA SER A 209 1.24 -2.71 -11.14
C SER A 209 -0.04 -3.36 -11.68
N VAL A 210 -0.66 -4.26 -10.93
CA VAL A 210 -1.90 -4.96 -11.28
C VAL A 210 -3.11 -4.04 -11.08
N ASN A 211 -4.19 -4.27 -11.81
CA ASN A 211 -5.49 -3.70 -11.50
C ASN A 211 -6.35 -4.71 -10.72
N LEU A 212 -6.51 -4.52 -9.41
CA LEU A 212 -7.34 -5.31 -8.48
C LEU A 212 -8.55 -4.49 -7.97
N LYS A 213 -8.97 -3.47 -8.72
CA LYS A 213 -10.12 -2.64 -8.33
C LYS A 213 -11.36 -3.52 -8.11
N GLU A 214 -12.05 -3.33 -7.00
CA GLU A 214 -13.26 -4.10 -6.63
C GLU A 214 -13.04 -5.63 -6.56
N ALA A 215 -11.79 -6.10 -6.46
CA ALA A 215 -11.48 -7.52 -6.30
C ALA A 215 -11.86 -8.03 -4.90
N ASN A 216 -12.17 -9.33 -4.80
CA ASN A 216 -12.34 -10.01 -3.52
C ASN A 216 -11.09 -10.85 -3.20
N LEU A 217 -10.34 -10.45 -2.18
CA LEU A 217 -9.14 -11.10 -1.64
C LEU A 217 -9.36 -11.55 -0.19
N SER A 218 -10.62 -11.66 0.26
CA SER A 218 -10.94 -12.02 1.64
C SER A 218 -10.28 -13.34 2.04
N LYS A 219 -9.60 -13.35 3.19
CA LYS A 219 -8.90 -14.53 3.75
C LYS A 219 -7.82 -15.12 2.83
N ALA A 220 -7.38 -14.38 1.81
CA ALA A 220 -6.26 -14.80 0.97
C ALA A 220 -4.93 -14.71 1.75
N ASN A 221 -3.99 -15.58 1.39
CA ASN A 221 -2.62 -15.49 1.87
C ASN A 221 -1.77 -14.69 0.87
N LEU A 222 -1.43 -13.46 1.22
CA LEU A 222 -0.59 -12.53 0.47
C LEU A 222 0.74 -12.27 1.20
N ASN A 223 1.20 -13.22 2.03
CA ASN A 223 2.46 -13.08 2.75
C ASN A 223 3.64 -12.85 1.78
N ALA A 224 4.44 -11.82 2.04
CA ALA A 224 5.59 -11.43 1.22
C ALA A 224 5.26 -11.17 -0.27
N VAL A 225 4.00 -10.90 -0.61
CA VAL A 225 3.59 -10.57 -1.99
C VAL A 225 4.19 -9.22 -2.41
N ASN A 226 4.49 -9.05 -3.70
CA ASN A 226 4.77 -7.74 -4.26
C ASN A 226 3.50 -7.15 -4.91
N LEU A 227 2.87 -6.20 -4.22
CA LEU A 227 1.72 -5.40 -4.67
C LEU A 227 2.12 -3.93 -4.97
N SER A 228 3.40 -3.66 -5.19
CA SER A 228 3.85 -2.28 -5.45
C SER A 228 3.13 -1.69 -6.67
N LYS A 229 2.68 -0.44 -6.54
CA LYS A 229 1.91 0.30 -7.56
C LYS A 229 0.59 -0.37 -8.01
N ALA A 230 0.12 -1.39 -7.29
CA ALA A 230 -1.15 -2.03 -7.59
C ALA A 230 -2.34 -1.10 -7.30
N ASN A 231 -3.41 -1.24 -8.07
CA ASN A 231 -4.67 -0.56 -7.80
C ASN A 231 -5.67 -1.52 -7.15
N LEU A 232 -5.84 -1.44 -5.82
CA LEU A 232 -6.82 -2.20 -5.03
C LEU A 232 -7.97 -1.30 -4.52
N ALA A 233 -8.29 -0.21 -5.23
CA ALA A 233 -9.37 0.67 -4.80
C ALA A 233 -10.70 -0.10 -4.67
N HIS A 234 -11.38 0.08 -3.53
CA HIS A 234 -12.62 -0.63 -3.19
C HIS A 234 -12.53 -2.16 -3.21
N ALA A 235 -11.33 -2.73 -3.09
CA ALA A 235 -11.17 -4.18 -2.94
C ALA A 235 -11.62 -4.64 -1.54
N ILE A 236 -12.11 -5.88 -1.47
CA ILE A 236 -12.50 -6.54 -0.23
C ILE A 236 -11.34 -7.44 0.20
N LEU A 237 -10.71 -7.12 1.33
CA LEU A 237 -9.49 -7.73 1.88
C LEU A 237 -9.70 -8.16 3.35
N LEU A 238 -10.93 -8.55 3.70
CA LEU A 238 -11.31 -8.96 5.05
C LEU A 238 -10.44 -10.14 5.51
N GLU A 239 -9.85 -10.05 6.71
CA GLU A 239 -9.01 -11.10 7.30
C GLU A 239 -7.84 -11.55 6.39
N VAL A 240 -7.36 -10.69 5.48
CA VAL A 240 -6.25 -11.03 4.57
C VAL A 240 -4.90 -11.07 5.31
N ASN A 241 -4.00 -11.96 4.90
CA ASN A 241 -2.62 -11.97 5.39
C ASN A 241 -1.69 -11.24 4.41
N LEU A 242 -1.31 -10.00 4.71
CA LEU A 242 -0.35 -9.16 3.98
C LEU A 242 0.97 -9.01 4.75
N ASP A 243 1.31 -9.93 5.67
CA ASP A 243 2.55 -9.85 6.44
C ASP A 243 3.76 -9.81 5.50
N ASN A 244 4.66 -8.86 5.73
CA ASN A 244 5.86 -8.57 4.91
C ASN A 244 5.59 -8.25 3.44
N ALA A 245 4.34 -7.94 3.05
CA ALA A 245 4.01 -7.56 1.68
C ALA A 245 4.64 -6.21 1.31
N ASN A 246 4.95 -6.04 0.02
CA ASN A 246 5.31 -4.74 -0.54
C ASN A 246 4.10 -4.08 -1.19
N LEU A 247 3.54 -3.05 -0.55
CA LEU A 247 2.42 -2.23 -1.01
C LEU A 247 2.88 -0.82 -1.43
N THR A 248 4.17 -0.58 -1.59
CA THR A 248 4.72 0.74 -1.93
C THR A 248 4.03 1.35 -3.15
N ASP A 249 3.59 2.60 -3.02
CA ASP A 249 2.83 3.35 -4.04
C ASP A 249 1.50 2.70 -4.47
N ALA A 250 0.97 1.72 -3.75
CA ALA A 250 -0.30 1.09 -4.07
C ALA A 250 -1.50 2.01 -3.74
N ASN A 251 -2.62 1.78 -4.42
CA ASN A 251 -3.87 2.48 -4.18
C ASN A 251 -4.91 1.56 -3.54
N LEU A 252 -5.16 1.71 -2.26
CA LEU A 252 -6.19 1.02 -1.47
C LEU A 252 -7.32 1.97 -1.03
N PHE A 253 -7.58 3.02 -1.81
CA PHE A 253 -8.65 3.97 -1.53
C PHE A 253 -9.99 3.25 -1.32
N GLY A 254 -10.62 3.49 -0.17
CA GLY A 254 -11.93 2.91 0.16
C GLY A 254 -11.98 1.39 0.21
N ALA A 255 -10.83 0.71 0.38
CA ALA A 255 -10.77 -0.74 0.50
C ALA A 255 -11.20 -1.23 1.91
N GLU A 256 -11.62 -2.48 2.00
CA GLU A 256 -12.08 -3.11 3.25
C GLU A 256 -11.03 -4.10 3.78
N LEU A 257 -10.29 -3.72 4.81
CA LEU A 257 -9.16 -4.46 5.40
C LEU A 257 -9.40 -4.80 6.88
N ASN A 258 -10.64 -4.86 7.34
CA ASN A 258 -10.95 -5.21 8.73
C ASN A 258 -10.34 -6.58 9.08
N HIS A 259 -9.70 -6.67 10.25
CA HIS A 259 -8.98 -7.85 10.73
C HIS A 259 -7.80 -8.32 9.84
N ALA A 260 -7.32 -7.50 8.90
CA ALA A 260 -6.15 -7.84 8.09
C ALA A 260 -4.86 -7.85 8.92
N SER A 261 -3.92 -8.72 8.56
CA SER A 261 -2.56 -8.73 9.12
C SER A 261 -1.59 -8.09 8.13
N LEU A 262 -0.90 -7.03 8.53
CA LEU A 262 0.08 -6.27 7.74
C LEU A 262 1.41 -6.11 8.50
N LYS A 263 1.79 -7.12 9.31
CA LYS A 263 2.99 -7.04 10.15
C LYS A 263 4.22 -6.92 9.27
N GLY A 264 5.08 -5.95 9.56
CA GLY A 264 6.32 -5.71 8.81
C GLY A 264 6.12 -5.34 7.33
N ALA A 265 4.90 -5.07 6.88
CA ALA A 265 4.62 -4.72 5.49
C ALA A 265 5.20 -3.34 5.12
N TYR A 266 5.49 -3.15 3.84
CA TYR A 266 6.00 -1.90 3.27
C TYR A 266 4.87 -1.13 2.59
N LEU A 267 4.44 -0.03 3.21
CA LEU A 267 3.32 0.81 2.76
C LEU A 267 3.75 2.25 2.41
N TRP A 268 5.01 2.50 2.08
CA TRP A 268 5.46 3.84 1.69
C TRP A 268 4.59 4.47 0.60
N ASN A 269 4.15 5.71 0.82
CA ASN A 269 3.27 6.46 -0.09
C ASN A 269 1.94 5.77 -0.47
N THR A 270 1.53 4.74 0.26
CA THR A 270 0.29 4.01 -0.05
C THR A 270 -0.93 4.89 0.21
N ASN A 271 -1.94 4.78 -0.64
CA ASN A 271 -3.21 5.46 -0.44
C ASN A 271 -4.23 4.55 0.25
N LEU A 272 -4.46 4.75 1.53
CA LEU A 272 -5.50 4.13 2.37
C LEU A 272 -6.56 5.16 2.80
N ASP A 273 -6.72 6.27 2.07
CA ASP A 273 -7.79 7.23 2.37
C ASP A 273 -9.16 6.53 2.29
N ASN A 274 -10.04 6.80 3.25
CA ASN A 274 -11.38 6.21 3.39
C ASN A 274 -11.44 4.67 3.52
N SER A 275 -10.33 3.98 3.77
CA SER A 275 -10.35 2.53 3.96
C SER A 275 -10.90 2.13 5.35
N GLN A 276 -11.45 0.92 5.43
CA GLN A 276 -11.81 0.28 6.71
C GLN A 276 -10.66 -0.63 7.15
N LEU A 277 -10.09 -0.37 8.33
CA LEU A 277 -8.90 -1.04 8.88
C LEU A 277 -9.12 -1.43 10.35
N ASP A 278 -10.37 -1.59 10.77
CA ASP A 278 -10.68 -1.88 12.16
C ASP A 278 -10.10 -3.24 12.55
N HIS A 279 -9.49 -3.31 13.75
CA HIS A 279 -8.82 -4.50 14.29
C HIS A 279 -7.66 -5.06 13.43
N SER A 280 -7.14 -4.27 12.48
CA SER A 280 -5.99 -4.68 11.66
C SER A 280 -4.67 -4.61 12.44
N ASP A 281 -3.69 -5.42 12.03
CA ASP A 281 -2.38 -5.52 12.69
C ASP A 281 -1.25 -4.97 11.80
N PHE A 282 -0.75 -3.79 12.15
CA PHE A 282 0.35 -3.08 11.50
C PHE A 282 1.66 -3.11 12.31
N ARG A 283 1.84 -4.08 13.22
CA ARG A 283 3.06 -4.14 14.04
C ARG A 283 4.31 -4.11 13.18
N ASN A 284 5.22 -3.18 13.51
CA ASN A 284 6.49 -2.97 12.80
C ASN A 284 6.35 -2.64 11.30
N ALA A 285 5.17 -2.24 10.82
CA ALA A 285 4.98 -1.88 9.41
C ALA A 285 5.72 -0.57 9.06
N TYR A 286 6.16 -0.46 7.80
CA TYR A 286 6.84 0.71 7.25
C TYR A 286 5.85 1.56 6.48
N MET A 287 5.34 2.62 7.10
CA MET A 287 4.18 3.39 6.64
C MET A 287 4.49 4.89 6.44
N ASN A 288 5.75 5.25 6.17
CA ASN A 288 6.10 6.67 6.00
C ASN A 288 5.31 7.28 4.83
N SER A 289 4.80 8.49 5.05
CA SER A 289 4.01 9.27 4.08
C SER A 289 2.72 8.58 3.57
N THR A 290 2.25 7.52 4.26
CA THR A 290 0.99 6.84 3.94
C THR A 290 -0.19 7.78 4.12
N LYS A 291 -1.18 7.70 3.22
CA LYS A 291 -2.42 8.48 3.32
C LYS A 291 -3.50 7.62 3.99
N LEU A 292 -4.02 8.08 5.11
CA LEU A 292 -5.02 7.42 5.98
C LEU A 292 -6.11 8.43 6.37
N ASN A 293 -6.36 9.45 5.55
CA ASN A 293 -7.37 10.46 5.86
C ASN A 293 -8.75 9.80 5.84
N GLN A 294 -9.57 10.09 6.85
CA GLN A 294 -10.91 9.51 7.00
C GLN A 294 -10.94 7.97 7.05
N ALA A 295 -9.80 7.31 7.26
CA ALA A 295 -9.76 5.87 7.45
C ALA A 295 -10.30 5.50 8.84
N SER A 296 -10.95 4.33 8.93
CA SER A 296 -11.32 3.73 10.22
C SER A 296 -10.24 2.75 10.66
N LEU A 297 -9.61 2.99 11.80
CA LEU A 297 -8.55 2.18 12.42
C LEU A 297 -8.92 1.88 13.88
N GLN A 298 -10.21 1.67 14.18
CA GLN A 298 -10.64 1.35 15.53
C GLN A 298 -9.96 0.06 16.00
N GLU A 299 -9.36 0.09 17.18
CA GLU A 299 -8.67 -1.06 17.79
C GLU A 299 -7.54 -1.64 16.91
N ALA A 300 -7.04 -0.88 15.94
CA ALA A 300 -5.90 -1.30 15.12
C ALA A 300 -4.61 -1.34 15.96
N ILE A 301 -3.72 -2.28 15.64
CA ILE A 301 -2.43 -2.46 16.31
C ILE A 301 -1.32 -1.85 15.45
N LEU A 302 -0.89 -0.63 15.77
CA LEU A 302 0.18 0.11 15.10
C LEU A 302 1.47 0.19 15.95
N GLN A 303 1.63 -0.74 16.90
CA GLN A 303 2.78 -0.76 17.79
C GLN A 303 4.10 -0.82 16.99
N SER A 304 5.01 0.09 17.30
CA SER A 304 6.32 0.22 16.65
C SER A 304 6.26 0.42 15.13
N ALA A 305 5.11 0.83 14.58
CA ALA A 305 4.98 1.17 13.16
C ALA A 305 5.74 2.47 12.84
N LYS A 306 6.28 2.56 11.62
CA LYS A 306 6.97 3.75 11.12
C LYS A 306 6.00 4.61 10.33
N LEU A 307 5.51 5.68 10.94
CA LEU A 307 4.43 6.54 10.45
C LEU A 307 4.89 7.99 10.23
N THR A 308 6.19 8.21 10.02
CA THR A 308 6.74 9.54 9.76
C THR A 308 6.02 10.17 8.56
N GLU A 309 5.53 11.39 8.71
CA GLU A 309 4.73 12.14 7.72
C GLU A 309 3.42 11.48 7.27
N ALA A 310 2.92 10.47 7.98
CA ALA A 310 1.64 9.83 7.66
C ALA A 310 0.46 10.80 7.84
N LYS A 311 -0.58 10.64 7.02
CA LYS A 311 -1.74 11.56 6.98
C LYS A 311 -2.98 10.90 7.55
N PHE A 312 -3.38 11.27 8.75
CA PHE A 312 -4.53 10.75 9.50
C PHE A 312 -5.63 11.80 9.69
N LYS A 313 -5.75 12.79 8.80
CA LYS A 313 -6.74 13.85 9.00
C LYS A 313 -8.15 13.24 9.07
N ASN A 314 -8.90 13.56 10.13
CA ASN A 314 -10.23 13.02 10.41
C ASN A 314 -10.28 11.47 10.52
N ALA A 315 -9.16 10.78 10.75
CA ALA A 315 -9.15 9.33 10.89
C ALA A 315 -9.75 8.91 12.25
N ASN A 316 -10.36 7.72 12.31
CA ASN A 316 -10.83 7.13 13.56
C ASN A 316 -9.80 6.14 14.09
N LEU A 317 -9.09 6.48 15.16
CA LEU A 317 -8.06 5.67 15.83
C LEU A 317 -8.49 5.30 17.26
N ARG A 318 -9.81 5.25 17.52
CA ARG A 318 -10.33 4.93 18.85
C ARG A 318 -9.79 3.58 19.32
N ASN A 319 -9.26 3.56 20.55
CA ASN A 319 -8.63 2.38 21.18
C ASN A 319 -7.46 1.77 20.40
N ALA A 320 -6.90 2.45 19.39
CA ALA A 320 -5.77 1.93 18.63
C ALA A 320 -4.50 1.85 19.50
N ASN A 321 -3.66 0.83 19.27
CA ASN A 321 -2.38 0.70 19.93
C ASN A 321 -1.26 1.31 19.07
N LEU A 322 -0.84 2.52 19.40
CA LEU A 322 0.25 3.28 18.77
C LEU A 322 1.52 3.30 19.64
N SER A 323 1.64 2.39 20.61
CA SER A 323 2.79 2.38 21.53
C SER A 323 4.11 2.25 20.76
N ASN A 324 5.07 3.10 21.10
CA ASN A 324 6.38 3.21 20.44
C ASN A 324 6.34 3.50 18.92
N ALA A 325 5.20 3.94 18.37
CA ALA A 325 5.11 4.30 16.96
C ALA A 325 5.92 5.57 16.64
N GLN A 326 6.46 5.64 15.42
CA GLN A 326 7.20 6.81 14.93
C GLN A 326 6.25 7.70 14.13
N LEU A 327 5.71 8.76 14.73
CA LEU A 327 4.69 9.65 14.15
C LEU A 327 5.25 11.05 13.86
N GLU A 328 6.56 11.18 13.63
CA GLU A 328 7.20 12.46 13.39
C GLU A 328 6.55 13.16 12.20
N ALA A 329 6.21 14.44 12.34
CA ALA A 329 5.52 15.24 11.33
C ALA A 329 4.20 14.64 10.78
N ALA A 330 3.59 13.68 11.48
CA ALA A 330 2.31 13.11 11.08
C ALA A 330 1.16 14.14 11.21
N ASN A 331 0.17 14.04 10.33
CA ASN A 331 -1.01 14.90 10.36
C ASN A 331 -2.21 14.17 10.97
N LEU A 332 -2.47 14.38 12.26
CA LEU A 332 -3.56 13.81 13.05
C LEU A 332 -4.69 14.82 13.30
N MET A 333 -4.78 15.88 12.49
CA MET A 333 -5.77 16.94 12.69
C MET A 333 -7.20 16.37 12.68
N ASN A 334 -7.98 16.71 13.71
CA ASN A 334 -9.33 16.18 13.96
C ASN A 334 -9.45 14.64 14.02
N ALA A 335 -8.34 13.92 14.21
CA ALA A 335 -8.41 12.47 14.39
C ALA A 335 -9.08 12.11 15.72
N ASN A 336 -9.81 11.00 15.75
CA ASN A 336 -10.36 10.46 16.98
C ASN A 336 -9.36 9.47 17.59
N LEU A 337 -8.61 9.89 18.61
CA LEU A 337 -7.64 9.08 19.36
C LEU A 337 -8.19 8.66 20.74
N GLU A 338 -9.52 8.65 20.92
CA GLU A 338 -10.12 8.30 22.20
C GLU A 338 -9.66 6.91 22.66
N GLY A 339 -9.09 6.81 23.86
CA GLY A 339 -8.59 5.57 24.44
C GLY A 339 -7.34 4.99 23.75
N ALA A 340 -6.77 5.69 22.77
CA ALA A 340 -5.59 5.21 22.05
C ALA A 340 -4.38 5.10 22.98
N ASN A 341 -3.58 4.05 22.80
CA ASN A 341 -2.32 3.89 23.50
C ASN A 341 -1.18 4.56 22.71
N LEU A 342 -0.73 5.74 23.12
CA LEU A 342 0.40 6.45 22.51
C LEU A 342 1.69 6.30 23.32
N GLU A 343 1.75 5.41 24.31
CA GLU A 343 2.89 5.33 25.23
C GLU A 343 4.22 5.15 24.48
N GLY A 344 5.19 6.03 24.74
CA GLY A 344 6.50 6.01 24.08
C GLY A 344 6.52 6.44 22.61
N ALA A 345 5.38 6.81 22.02
CA ALA A 345 5.32 7.24 20.63
C ALA A 345 6.11 8.55 20.39
N ASN A 346 6.68 8.70 19.20
CA ASN A 346 7.34 9.94 18.80
C ASN A 346 6.39 10.82 17.97
N LEU A 347 5.89 11.91 18.55
CA LEU A 347 4.99 12.87 17.91
C LEU A 347 5.70 14.20 17.57
N GLU A 348 7.03 14.23 17.53
CA GLU A 348 7.79 15.43 17.20
C GLU A 348 7.35 16.04 15.85
N GLY A 349 6.88 17.29 15.89
CA GLY A 349 6.39 18.02 14.72
C GLY A 349 5.01 17.57 14.21
N ALA A 350 4.34 16.64 14.88
CA ALA A 350 3.01 16.18 14.48
C ALA A 350 1.95 17.27 14.67
N ASN A 351 0.90 17.24 13.83
CA ASN A 351 -0.25 18.13 13.95
C ASN A 351 -1.46 17.39 14.55
N LEU A 352 -1.81 17.67 15.81
CA LEU A 352 -2.97 17.11 16.51
C LEU A 352 -4.06 18.18 16.79
N GLU A 353 -4.08 19.29 16.06
CA GLU A 353 -5.09 20.33 16.22
C GLU A 353 -6.51 19.73 16.09
N GLY A 354 -7.36 19.96 17.10
CA GLY A 354 -8.73 19.43 17.14
C GLY A 354 -8.85 17.91 17.32
N ALA A 355 -7.76 17.18 17.57
CA ALA A 355 -7.82 15.74 17.80
C ALA A 355 -8.48 15.42 19.16
N ASN A 356 -9.31 14.38 19.18
CA ASN A 356 -9.89 13.88 20.42
C ASN A 356 -8.90 12.91 21.10
N LEU A 357 -8.34 13.30 22.25
CA LEU A 357 -7.41 12.49 23.05
C LEU A 357 -7.99 12.03 24.38
N ASP A 358 -9.33 12.03 24.50
CA ASP A 358 -10.00 11.53 25.70
C ASP A 358 -9.51 10.11 26.01
N ARG A 359 -9.13 9.87 27.27
CA ARG A 359 -8.60 8.58 27.77
C ARG A 359 -7.31 8.07 27.09
N ALA A 360 -6.68 8.86 26.21
CA ALA A 360 -5.46 8.43 25.54
C ALA A 360 -4.29 8.30 26.52
N LYS A 361 -3.41 7.31 26.30
CA LYS A 361 -2.20 7.10 27.13
C LYS A 361 -1.04 7.93 26.60
N LEU A 362 -0.63 8.96 27.33
CA LEU A 362 0.36 9.96 26.87
C LEU A 362 1.72 9.92 27.60
N LYS A 363 1.98 8.86 28.38
CA LYS A 363 3.28 8.68 29.06
C LYS A 363 4.40 8.41 28.06
N PHE A 364 5.57 8.97 28.33
CA PHE A 364 6.78 8.84 27.52
C PHE A 364 6.65 9.29 26.06
N VAL A 365 5.54 9.94 25.70
CA VAL A 365 5.34 10.51 24.37
C VAL A 365 6.36 11.62 24.16
N LYS A 366 7.05 11.59 23.02
CA LYS A 366 8.00 12.64 22.63
C LYS A 366 7.26 13.70 21.82
N ILE A 367 7.37 14.95 22.24
CA ILE A 367 6.90 16.12 21.48
C ILE A 367 8.01 17.18 21.49
N ASN A 368 7.93 18.11 20.55
CA ASN A 368 8.80 19.29 20.49
C ASN A 368 7.98 20.56 20.20
N GLN A 369 8.66 21.70 20.11
CA GLN A 369 8.05 23.02 19.84
C GLN A 369 7.24 23.10 18.53
N ALA A 370 7.48 22.21 17.56
CA ALA A 370 6.74 22.18 16.30
C ALA A 370 5.46 21.34 16.40
N THR A 371 5.27 20.60 17.49
CA THR A 371 4.10 19.74 17.70
C THR A 371 2.90 20.60 18.02
N LYS A 372 1.83 20.47 17.23
CA LYS A 372 0.58 21.19 17.47
C LYS A 372 -0.35 20.34 18.32
N LEU A 373 -0.64 20.79 19.52
CA LEU A 373 -1.45 20.09 20.49
C LEU A 373 -2.31 21.09 21.26
N ASP A 374 -3.61 20.79 21.40
CA ASP A 374 -4.51 21.65 22.14
C ASP A 374 -4.07 21.80 23.61
N ARG A 375 -4.27 22.99 24.17
CA ARG A 375 -3.79 23.36 25.52
C ARG A 375 -4.15 22.33 26.59
N LYS A 376 -5.36 21.77 26.54
CA LYS A 376 -5.82 20.71 27.46
C LYS A 376 -4.82 19.54 27.50
N TRP A 377 -4.52 19.01 26.32
CA TRP A 377 -3.68 17.83 26.16
C TRP A 377 -2.21 18.11 26.40
N LEU A 378 -1.75 19.33 26.11
CA LEU A 378 -0.40 19.77 26.46
C LEU A 378 -0.17 19.74 27.98
N VAL A 379 -1.13 20.25 28.76
CA VAL A 379 -1.03 20.24 30.24
C VAL A 379 -1.07 18.80 30.78
N VAL A 380 -1.98 17.96 30.27
CA VAL A 380 -2.04 16.52 30.64
C VAL A 380 -0.72 15.83 30.34
N TRP A 381 -0.16 16.04 29.15
CA TRP A 381 1.15 15.48 28.76
C TRP A 381 2.27 15.98 29.68
N GLN A 382 2.31 17.28 30.00
CA GLN A 382 3.33 17.86 30.88
C GLN A 382 3.30 17.24 32.27
N ILE A 383 2.11 17.03 32.84
CA ILE A 383 1.94 16.38 34.15
C ILE A 383 2.44 14.94 34.09
N LEU A 384 1.95 14.15 33.14
CA LEU A 384 2.29 12.71 33.01
C LEU A 384 3.78 12.46 32.77
N ASN A 385 4.49 13.45 32.22
CA ASN A 385 5.91 13.34 31.87
C ASN A 385 6.83 14.17 32.78
N GLY A 386 6.32 14.71 33.89
CA GLY A 386 7.12 15.48 34.85
C GLY A 386 7.73 16.77 34.26
N LYS A 387 7.07 17.37 33.27
CA LYS A 387 7.49 18.58 32.55
C LYS A 387 6.66 19.82 32.91
N TYR A 388 5.69 19.70 33.82
CA TYR A 388 4.89 20.84 34.23
C TYR A 388 5.66 21.70 35.25
N GLU A 389 6.09 22.88 34.81
CA GLU A 389 6.81 23.85 35.65
C GLU A 389 5.79 24.76 36.37
N GLY A 390 5.34 24.34 37.55
CA GLY A 390 4.42 25.11 38.38
C GLY A 390 3.54 24.23 39.28
N LYS A 391 2.75 24.87 40.13
CA LYS A 391 1.73 24.20 40.96
C LYS A 391 0.31 24.68 40.67
N ASP A 392 0.12 25.66 39.78
CA ASP A 392 -1.20 26.17 39.42
C ASP A 392 -1.84 25.31 38.32
N LEU A 393 -2.92 24.60 38.68
CA LEU A 393 -3.83 23.89 37.76
C LEU A 393 -5.26 24.39 37.93
N THR A 394 -5.43 25.64 38.37
CA THR A 394 -6.75 26.22 38.61
C THR A 394 -7.56 26.28 37.33
N SER A 395 -8.83 25.88 37.44
CA SER A 395 -9.79 25.84 36.32
C SER A 395 -9.37 24.98 35.11
N VAL A 396 -8.33 24.16 35.23
CA VAL A 396 -7.90 23.27 34.14
C VAL A 396 -8.96 22.19 33.92
N ASN A 397 -9.26 21.91 32.64
CA ASN A 397 -10.20 20.87 32.26
C ASN A 397 -9.48 19.52 32.09
N PHE A 398 -9.68 18.59 33.02
CA PHE A 398 -9.20 17.21 32.96
C PHE A 398 -10.33 16.20 32.65
N GLU A 399 -11.49 16.66 32.19
CA GLU A 399 -12.60 15.76 31.88
C GLU A 399 -12.16 14.70 30.87
N TYR A 400 -12.44 13.44 31.19
CA TYR A 400 -12.02 12.26 30.41
C TYR A 400 -10.52 12.08 30.20
N ALA A 401 -9.65 12.88 30.83
CA ALA A 401 -8.20 12.70 30.71
C ALA A 401 -7.75 11.40 31.38
N ASN A 402 -6.72 10.76 30.83
CA ASN A 402 -6.02 9.69 31.51
C ASN A 402 -4.91 10.28 32.40
N LEU A 403 -5.11 10.24 33.71
CA LEU A 403 -4.16 10.71 34.74
C LEU A 403 -3.57 9.55 35.55
N GLU A 404 -3.66 8.32 35.03
CA GLU A 404 -3.16 7.12 35.70
C GLU A 404 -1.67 7.25 36.07
N ASP A 405 -1.34 6.95 37.33
CA ASP A 405 -0.04 7.17 37.98
C ASP A 405 0.55 8.60 37.87
N ALA A 406 -0.27 9.62 37.60
CA ALA A 406 0.20 11.01 37.64
C ALA A 406 0.53 11.45 39.07
N ASP A 407 1.58 12.24 39.24
CA ASP A 407 1.87 12.93 40.50
C ASP A 407 1.27 14.33 40.48
N LEU A 408 0.15 14.49 41.19
CA LEU A 408 -0.57 15.75 41.37
C LEU A 408 -0.39 16.33 42.76
N ARG A 409 0.57 15.87 43.58
CA ARG A 409 0.74 16.39 44.95
C ARG A 409 1.17 17.85 44.95
N GLY A 410 0.58 18.64 45.85
CA GLY A 410 0.93 20.05 46.05
C GLY A 410 0.44 21.01 44.96
N PHE A 411 -0.34 20.54 44.00
CA PHE A 411 -0.94 21.39 42.97
C PHE A 411 -2.23 22.06 43.48
N ASP A 412 -2.45 23.30 43.08
CA ASP A 412 -3.72 24.00 43.23
C ASP A 412 -4.69 23.54 42.14
N LEU A 413 -5.72 22.83 42.55
CA LEU A 413 -6.77 22.28 41.70
C LEU A 413 -8.09 23.03 41.89
N THR A 414 -8.06 24.28 42.39
CA THR A 414 -9.26 25.10 42.57
C THR A 414 -10.01 25.24 41.24
N ASN A 415 -11.27 24.81 41.24
CA ASN A 415 -12.15 24.74 40.06
C ASN A 415 -11.67 23.84 38.91
N ALA A 416 -10.66 22.98 39.12
CA ALA A 416 -10.24 22.01 38.12
C ALA A 416 -11.37 20.98 37.88
N LYS A 417 -11.62 20.64 36.62
CA LYS A 417 -12.67 19.68 36.26
C LYS A 417 -12.09 18.29 36.12
N LEU A 418 -12.37 17.39 37.07
CA LEU A 418 -11.87 16.00 37.08
C LEU A 418 -12.97 14.96 36.81
N ASN A 419 -14.10 15.38 36.24
CA ASN A 419 -15.22 14.47 35.92
C ASN A 419 -14.76 13.41 34.90
N HIS A 420 -15.05 12.14 35.17
CA HIS A 420 -14.72 11.02 34.28
C HIS A 420 -13.22 10.83 33.95
N ALA A 421 -12.32 11.61 34.54
CA ALA A 421 -10.89 11.39 34.45
C ALA A 421 -10.53 10.01 35.02
N ASN A 422 -9.63 9.29 34.35
CA ASN A 422 -9.01 8.09 34.91
C ASN A 422 -7.95 8.53 35.91
N VAL A 423 -8.19 8.31 37.20
CA VAL A 423 -7.30 8.72 38.29
C VAL A 423 -6.71 7.53 39.05
N LEU A 424 -6.68 6.37 38.40
CA LEU A 424 -6.13 5.15 38.98
C LEU A 424 -4.66 5.38 39.38
N ASN A 425 -4.31 5.10 40.63
CA ASN A 425 -2.99 5.32 41.20
C ASN A 425 -2.45 6.77 41.07
N THR A 426 -3.29 7.76 40.78
CA THR A 426 -2.88 9.16 40.78
C THR A 426 -2.54 9.59 42.20
N TRP A 427 -1.37 10.19 42.40
CA TRP A 427 -0.93 10.66 43.71
C TRP A 427 -1.42 12.08 43.96
N LEU A 428 -2.16 12.25 45.05
CA LEU A 428 -2.72 13.49 45.56
C LEU A 428 -2.28 13.68 47.01
N GLY A 429 -2.39 14.88 47.56
CA GLY A 429 -1.95 15.20 48.92
C GLY A 429 -2.44 16.59 49.33
N TRP A 430 -1.53 17.48 49.74
CA TRP A 430 -1.82 18.89 50.07
C TRP A 430 -2.21 19.70 48.83
N ASN A 431 -3.39 19.43 48.29
CA ASN A 431 -3.94 20.10 47.11
C ASN A 431 -4.98 21.15 47.51
N ALA A 432 -4.79 22.39 47.08
CA ALA A 432 -5.85 23.39 47.17
C ALA A 432 -7.00 23.04 46.20
N GLY A 433 -8.23 23.38 46.57
CA GLY A 433 -9.39 23.21 45.68
C GLY A 433 -10.05 21.82 45.65
N ILE A 434 -9.49 20.82 46.36
CA ILE A 434 -10.13 19.51 46.52
C ILE A 434 -11.07 19.55 47.73
N SER A 435 -12.38 19.42 47.51
CA SER A 435 -13.35 19.24 48.60
C SER A 435 -13.29 17.83 49.19
N GLU A 436 -13.79 17.64 50.42
CA GLU A 436 -13.87 16.29 51.03
C GLU A 436 -14.73 15.32 50.20
N GLU A 437 -15.81 15.80 49.60
CA GLU A 437 -16.64 14.98 48.69
C GLU A 437 -15.84 14.52 47.46
N MET A 438 -15.10 15.45 46.84
CA MET A 438 -14.25 15.15 45.70
C MET A 438 -13.12 14.19 46.07
N LYS A 439 -12.51 14.36 47.25
CA LYS A 439 -11.48 13.45 47.79
C LYS A 439 -12.02 12.03 47.95
N ILE A 440 -13.23 11.87 48.49
CA ILE A 440 -13.88 10.56 48.63
C ILE A 440 -14.13 9.93 47.25
N ASP A 441 -14.63 10.70 46.29
CA ASP A 441 -14.85 10.23 44.91
C ASP A 441 -13.53 9.79 44.23
N LEU A 442 -12.48 10.61 44.32
CA LEU A 442 -11.18 10.31 43.74
C LEU A 442 -10.56 9.04 44.35
N LYS A 443 -10.66 8.86 45.68
CA LYS A 443 -10.23 7.62 46.36
C LYS A 443 -11.01 6.40 45.84
N LYS A 444 -12.32 6.51 45.63
CA LYS A 444 -13.14 5.42 45.05
C LYS A 444 -12.72 5.07 43.62
N ARG A 445 -12.24 6.05 42.85
CA ARG A 445 -11.70 5.87 41.51
C ARG A 445 -10.24 5.37 41.48
N GLY A 446 -9.65 5.10 42.64
CA GLY A 446 -8.31 4.51 42.78
C GLY A 446 -7.18 5.51 42.98
N ALA A 447 -7.46 6.79 43.24
CA ALA A 447 -6.43 7.76 43.56
C ALA A 447 -5.84 7.53 44.97
N VAL A 448 -4.55 7.78 45.11
CA VAL A 448 -3.79 7.65 46.36
C VAL A 448 -3.63 9.04 46.96
N PHE A 449 -3.98 9.20 48.25
CA PHE A 449 -3.76 10.45 48.98
C PHE A 449 -2.65 10.26 50.01
N GLU A 450 -1.60 11.06 49.92
CA GLU A 450 -0.62 11.25 50.98
C GLU A 450 -1.24 12.15 52.07
N GLU A 451 -1.11 11.75 53.34
CA GLU A 451 -1.68 12.48 54.49
C GLU A 451 -0.85 13.69 54.90
#